data_AF-A0A7J5YK96-F1
#
_entry.id   AF-A0A7J5YK96-F1
#
_cell.length_a   1.000
_cell.length_b   1.000
_cell.length_c   1.000
_cell.angle_alpha   90.00
_cell.angle_beta   90.00
_cell.angle_gamma   90.00
#
_symmetry.space_group_name_H-M   'P 1'
#
loop_
_entity.id
_entity.type
_entity.pdbx_description
1 polymer ?
#
loop_
_entity_poly.entity_id
_entity_poly.type
_entity_poly.pdbx_seq_one_letter_code
_entity_poly.pdbx_strand_id
1 'polypeptide(L)' 'MHDPAMKQFLLFLDEKMALGKKFILKDLDDTHLFILEEVVKTLQERVGEKESSSFGPDSSASRS' A
#
# COMPACT_ATOMS: atom_id res chain seq x y z
N MET A 1 -0.06 -12.16 -3.06
CA MET A 1 -1.10 -11.64 -2.14
C MET A 1 -1.52 -10.27 -2.68
N HIS A 2 -2.61 -10.19 -3.45
CA HIS A 2 -3.23 -8.91 -3.81
C HIS A 2 -4.52 -8.82 -3.01
N ASP A 3 -4.41 -8.23 -1.82
CA ASP A 3 -5.51 -8.08 -0.88
C ASP A 3 -6.51 -7.03 -1.41
N PRO A 4 -7.79 -7.38 -1.61
CA PRO A 4 -8.84 -6.42 -1.99
C PRO A 4 -8.93 -5.23 -1.02
N ALA A 5 -8.50 -5.43 0.23
CA ALA A 5 -8.41 -4.41 1.26
C ALA A 5 -7.47 -3.25 0.87
N MET A 6 -6.39 -3.53 0.13
CA MET A 6 -5.43 -2.50 -0.30
C MET A 6 -6.06 -1.55 -1.33
N LYS A 7 -6.79 -2.09 -2.31
CA LYS A 7 -7.51 -1.30 -3.30
C LYS A 7 -8.55 -0.39 -2.63
N GLN A 8 -9.34 -0.95 -1.72
CA GLN A 8 -10.34 -0.20 -0.95
C GLN A 8 -9.70 0.92 -0.11
N PHE A 9 -8.53 0.68 0.49
CA PHE A 9 -7.80 1.69 1.24
C PHE A 9 -7.31 2.83 0.35
N LEU A 10 -6.76 2.52 -0.82
CA LEU A 10 -6.31 3.53 -1.80
C LEU A 10 -7.49 4.38 -2.31
N LEU A 11 -8.62 3.74 -2.64
CA LEU A 11 -9.85 4.44 -3.03
C LEU A 11 -10.36 5.37 -1.93
N PHE A 12 -10.35 4.92 -0.68
CA PHE A 12 -10.74 5.73 0.46
C PHE A 12 -9.82 6.94 0.67
N LEU A 13 -8.51 6.78 0.51
CA LEU A 13 -7.56 7.88 0.61
C LEU A 13 -7.73 8.91 -0.52
N ASP A 14 -8.06 8.45 -1.73
CA ASP A 14 -8.37 9.30 -2.88
C ASP A 14 -9.67 10.09 -2.66
N GLU A 15 -10.74 9.43 -2.20
CA GLU A 15 -12.01 10.06 -1.83
C GLU A 15 -11.84 11.10 -0.71
N LYS A 16 -11.05 10.77 0.31
CA LYS A 16 -10.77 11.67 1.43
C LYS A 16 -9.85 12.83 1.04
N MET A 17 -9.29 12.84 -0.18
CA MET A 17 -8.24 13.76 -0.60
C MET A 17 -7.15 13.86 0.49
N ALA A 18 -6.75 12.72 1.06
CA ALA A 18 -5.83 12.67 2.20
C ALA A 18 -4.45 13.28 1.88
N LEU A 19 -4.14 13.42 0.59
CA LEU A 19 -2.94 14.02 0.02
C LEU A 19 -3.21 15.37 -0.66
N GLY A 20 -4.40 15.96 -0.43
CA GLY A 20 -4.83 17.25 -1.00
C GLY A 20 -5.24 17.20 -2.47
N LYS A 21 -5.12 16.04 -3.14
CA LYS A 21 -5.55 15.83 -4.52
C LYS A 21 -5.95 14.38 -4.76
N LYS A 22 -6.71 14.18 -5.84
CA LYS A 22 -6.91 12.84 -6.40
C LYS A 22 -5.62 12.36 -7.04
N PHE A 23 -5.25 11.14 -6.70
CA PHE A 23 -4.04 10.50 -7.17
C PHE A 23 -4.32 9.22 -7.95
N ILE A 24 -5.55 8.69 -7.89
CA ILE A 24 -6.01 7.61 -8.76
C ILE A 24 -6.28 8.18 -10.15
N LEU A 25 -5.43 7.81 -11.10
CA LEU A 25 -5.53 8.18 -12.50
C LEU A 25 -6.50 7.27 -13.24
N LYS A 26 -6.42 5.96 -12.97
CA LYS A 26 -7.25 4.95 -13.65
C LYS A 26 -7.38 3.69 -12.83
N ASP A 27 -8.58 3.13 -12.77
CA ASP A 27 -8.80 1.77 -12.29
C ASP A 27 -8.50 0.80 -13.45
N LEU A 28 -7.52 -0.09 -13.25
CA LEU A 28 -7.17 -1.09 -14.26
C LEU A 28 -8.00 -2.35 -14.05
N ASP A 29 -7.98 -2.89 -12.82
CA ASP A 29 -8.70 -4.12 -12.44
C ASP A 29 -9.00 -4.14 -10.93
N ASP A 30 -9.66 -5.20 -10.46
CA ASP A 30 -9.97 -5.44 -9.03
C ASP A 30 -8.75 -5.44 -8.09
N THR A 31 -7.55 -5.57 -8.64
CA THR A 31 -6.30 -5.58 -7.88
C THR A 31 -5.26 -4.56 -8.33
N HIS A 32 -5.50 -3.86 -9.45
CA HIS A 32 -4.54 -2.93 -10.04
C HIS A 32 -5.15 -1.54 -10.16
N LEU A 33 -4.47 -0.55 -9.58
CA LEU A 33 -4.81 0.87 -9.72
C LEU A 33 -3.62 1.61 -10.33
N PHE A 34 -3.90 2.51 -11.26
CA PHE A 34 -2.93 3.43 -11.82
C PHE A 34 -2.96 4.73 -11.01
N ILE A 35 -1.85 5.05 -10.35
CA ILE A 35 -1.74 6.20 -9.45
C ILE A 35 -0.52 7.07 -9.81
N LEU A 36 -0.53 8.31 -9.35
CA LEU A 36 0.61 9.22 -9.50
C LEU A 36 1.84 8.73 -8.71
N GLU A 37 3.01 8.68 -9.35
CA GLU A 37 4.25 8.22 -8.71
C GLU A 37 4.63 9.07 -7.49
N GLU A 38 4.37 10.37 -7.53
CA GLU A 38 4.65 11.29 -6.42
C GLU A 38 3.92 10.94 -5.12
N VAL A 39 2.77 10.25 -5.19
CA VAL A 39 2.05 9.79 -3.99
C VAL A 39 2.46 8.39 -3.57
N VAL A 40 3.09 7.60 -4.46
CA VAL A 40 3.51 6.22 -4.17
C VAL A 40 4.44 6.19 -2.97
N LYS A 41 5.37 7.15 -2.88
CA LYS A 41 6.28 7.29 -1.73
C LYS A 41 5.51 7.47 -0.42
N THR A 42 4.57 8.42 -0.38
CA THR A 42 3.76 8.71 0.80
C THR A 42 2.85 7.53 1.19
N LEU A 43 2.31 6.83 0.19
CA LEU A 43 1.51 5.63 0.41
C LEU A 43 2.36 4.48 0.95
N GLN A 44 3.56 4.26 0.41
CA GLN A 44 4.49 3.26 0.91
C GLN A 44 4.95 3.56 2.34
N GLU A 45 5.16 4.83 2.70
CA GLU A 45 5.47 5.19 4.08
C GLU A 45 4.31 4.84 5.02
N ARG A 46 3.06 5.17 4.66
CA ARG A 46 1.90 4.85 5.50
C ARG A 46 1.52 3.37 5.53
N VAL A 47 1.65 2.67 4.41
CA VAL A 47 1.31 1.25 4.29
C VAL A 47 2.46 0.37 4.82
N GLY A 48 3.70 0.78 4.62
CA GLY A 48 4.90 0.08 5.08
C GLY A 48 4.96 -0.07 6.61
N GLU A 49 4.39 0.87 7.35
CA GLU A 49 4.23 0.74 8.81
C GLU A 49 3.35 -0.45 9.20
N LYS A 50 2.33 -0.78 8.39
CA LYS A 50 1.39 -1.88 8.63
C LYS A 50 1.99 -3.26 8.32
N GLU A 51 2.96 -3.34 7.41
CA GLU A 51 3.62 -4.59 7.00
C GLU A 51 4.83 -4.94 7.90
N SER A 52 5.40 -3.96 8.63
CA SER A 52 6.60 -4.20 9.45
C SER A 52 6.35 -5.03 10.72
N SER A 53 5.08 -5.22 11.12
CA SER A 53 4.73 -5.93 12.36
C SER A 53 4.55 -7.45 12.19
N SER A 54 4.65 -8.00 10.97
CA SER A 54 4.51 -9.45 10.76
C SER A 54 5.59 -10.12 9.89
N PHE A 55 6.58 -9.38 9.39
CA PHE A 55 7.74 -9.98 8.72
C PHE A 55 9.01 -9.67 9.50
N GLY A 56 9.03 -10.10 10.77
CA GLY A 56 10.28 -10.26 11.47
C GLY A 56 11.11 -11.32 10.75
N PRO A 57 12.42 -11.11 10.51
CA PRO A 57 13.25 -12.20 10.04
C PRO A 57 13.28 -13.22 11.17
N ASP A 58 12.64 -14.39 11.00
CA ASP A 58 12.91 -15.55 11.84
C ASP A 58 14.34 -15.98 11.55
N SER A 59 15.25 -15.24 12.18
CA SER A 59 16.66 -15.54 12.31
C SER A 59 16.80 -16.47 13.52
N SER A 60 16.09 -17.59 13.55
CA SER A 60 16.53 -18.72 14.36
C SER A 60 17.59 -19.49 13.58
N ALA A 61 18.79 -18.93 13.65
CA ALA A 61 20.01 -19.67 13.50
C ALA A 61 19.91 -20.95 14.36
N SER A 62 19.99 -22.10 13.72
CA SER A 62 20.49 -23.33 14.35
C SER A 62 21.25 -24.11 13.29
N ARG A 63 22.46 -23.58 13.07
CA ARG A 63 23.61 -24.37 12.67
C ARG A 63 23.99 -25.21 13.90
N SER A 64 23.77 -26.52 13.85
CA SER A 64 24.58 -27.63 14.41
C SER A 64 23.74 -28.89 14.55
#